data_AF-A0A9E3SYK0-F1
#
_entry.id   AF-A0A9E3SYK0-F1
#
_cell.length_a   1.000
_cell.length_b   1.000
_cell.length_c   1.000
_cell.angle_alpha   90.00
_cell.angle_beta   90.00
_cell.angle_gamma   90.00
#
_symmetry.space_group_name_H-M   'P 1'
#
loop_
_entity.id
_entity.type
_entity.pdbx_description
1 polymer ?
#
loop_
_entity_poly.entity_id
_entity_poly.type
_entity_poly.pdbx_seq_one_letter_code
_entity_poly.pdbx_strand_id
1 'polypeptide(L)'
;EEALKAQTLAARTYALRRISDKKIFDVYDSTLSQAYKGLSVVNDKVDNLIKATKGEVVTYNGGLADTVYSASAGGYTVDSTFAWGGSDVPYLKGKPDPYDNSEYATYWWNVNITRDQISSAYPQVGVVLNVEITNKMFDRPVELKITGTKGTIVVKNKDFRDAIEKAVGKKLFISEYYTISLQK
;
A
#
# COMPACT_ATOMS: atom_id res chain seq x y z
N GLU A 1 15.62 15.51 11.46
CA GLU A 1 16.22 16.26 10.32
C GLU A 1 16.62 15.33 9.19
N GLU A 2 17.32 14.25 9.50
CA GLU A 2 17.67 13.23 8.50
C GLU A 2 16.48 12.66 7.73
N ALA A 3 15.33 12.42 8.37
CA ALA A 3 14.10 12.01 7.67
C ALA A 3 13.65 13.03 6.60
N LEU A 4 13.75 14.33 6.88
CA LEU A 4 13.40 15.38 5.93
C LEU A 4 14.42 15.49 4.79
N LYS A 5 15.71 15.26 5.07
CA LYS A 5 16.74 15.15 4.02
C LYS A 5 16.47 13.95 3.12
N ALA A 6 16.20 12.77 3.69
CA ALA A 6 15.85 11.57 2.94
C ALA A 6 14.61 11.81 2.05
N GLN A 7 13.56 12.42 2.60
CA GLN A 7 12.37 12.80 1.84
C GLN A 7 12.68 13.79 0.71
N THR A 8 13.58 14.74 0.94
CA THR A 8 14.02 15.71 -0.07
C THR A 8 14.72 15.03 -1.25
N LEU A 9 15.64 14.10 -0.97
CA LEU A 9 16.33 13.31 -2.00
C LEU A 9 15.33 12.43 -2.76
N ALA A 10 14.41 11.77 -2.06
CA ALA A 10 13.39 10.93 -2.67
C ALA A 10 12.46 11.75 -3.59
N ALA A 11 11.96 12.88 -3.12
CA ALA A 11 11.08 13.76 -3.89
C ALA A 11 11.75 14.32 -5.15
N ARG A 12 13.00 14.79 -5.00
CA ARG A 12 13.81 15.31 -6.11
C ARG A 12 14.08 14.24 -7.16
N THR A 13 14.53 13.06 -6.72
CA THR A 13 14.84 11.94 -7.62
C THR A 13 13.58 11.47 -8.36
N TYR A 14 12.45 11.36 -7.65
CA TYR A 14 11.17 10.95 -8.22
C TYR A 14 10.73 11.90 -9.34
N ALA A 15 10.83 13.21 -9.10
CA ALA A 15 10.46 14.24 -10.07
C ALA A 15 11.39 14.21 -11.29
N LEU A 16 12.70 14.23 -11.07
CA LEU A 16 13.70 14.19 -12.16
C LEU A 16 13.55 12.96 -13.05
N ARG A 17 13.23 11.79 -12.47
CA ARG A 17 13.03 10.54 -13.23
C ARG A 17 11.78 10.58 -14.13
N ARG A 18 10.83 11.48 -13.86
CA ARG A 18 9.54 11.58 -14.58
C ARG A 18 9.50 12.71 -15.60
N ILE A 19 10.53 13.54 -15.66
CA ILE A 19 10.67 14.61 -16.67
C ILE A 19 10.65 13.99 -18.06
N SER A 20 9.75 14.50 -18.91
CA SER A 20 9.66 14.08 -20.31
C SER A 20 9.22 15.22 -21.21
N ASP A 21 9.96 15.41 -22.29
CA ASP A 21 9.64 16.31 -23.41
C ASP A 21 8.34 15.97 -24.16
N LYS A 22 7.80 14.76 -23.95
CA LYS A 22 6.58 14.28 -24.63
C LYS A 22 5.30 14.58 -23.88
N LYS A 23 5.38 15.09 -22.64
CA LYS A 23 4.22 15.35 -21.79
C LYS A 23 4.01 16.85 -21.59
N ILE A 24 2.76 17.23 -21.38
CA ILE A 24 2.39 18.61 -21.02
C ILE A 24 2.77 18.96 -19.57
N PHE A 25 2.98 17.96 -18.70
CA PHE A 25 3.51 18.09 -17.34
C PHE A 25 4.10 16.74 -16.89
N ASP A 26 4.96 16.77 -15.87
CA ASP A 26 5.74 15.59 -15.45
C ASP A 26 5.16 14.85 -14.23
N VAL A 27 4.58 15.59 -13.28
CA VAL A 27 4.05 15.05 -12.00
C VAL A 27 2.75 15.74 -11.61
N TYR A 28 1.89 15.00 -10.90
CA TYR A 28 0.68 15.53 -10.27
C TYR A 28 0.97 16.11 -8.88
N ASP A 29 0.13 17.04 -8.43
CA ASP A 29 0.16 17.66 -7.10
C ASP A 29 -0.54 16.83 -6.00
N SER A 30 -1.04 15.63 -6.36
CA SER A 30 -1.75 14.71 -5.49
C SER A 30 -0.97 13.42 -5.26
N THR A 31 -1.56 12.47 -4.51
CA THR A 31 -1.00 11.13 -4.28
C THR A 31 -0.84 10.29 -5.55
N LEU A 32 -1.35 10.76 -6.70
CA LEU A 32 -0.98 10.20 -8.01
C LEU A 32 0.51 10.39 -8.34
N SER A 33 1.20 11.33 -7.69
CA SER A 33 2.64 11.49 -7.81
C SER A 33 3.27 11.86 -6.48
N GLN A 34 3.14 13.10 -6.05
CA GLN A 34 3.67 13.60 -4.79
C GLN A 34 2.73 14.67 -4.25
N ALA A 35 2.46 14.67 -2.95
CA ALA A 35 1.60 15.68 -2.35
C ALA A 35 2.25 17.07 -2.42
N TYR A 36 1.62 18.01 -3.14
CA TYR A 36 2.05 19.40 -3.23
C TYR A 36 0.92 20.32 -2.76
N LYS A 37 1.13 21.01 -1.64
CA LYS A 37 0.13 21.90 -1.02
C LYS A 37 0.32 23.38 -1.40
N GLY A 38 1.16 23.67 -2.39
CA GLY A 38 1.51 25.04 -2.77
C GLY A 38 2.48 25.73 -1.79
N LEU A 39 2.73 27.02 -2.04
CA LEU A 39 3.68 27.83 -1.25
C LEU A 39 3.11 28.31 0.10
N SER A 40 1.84 28.03 0.40
CA SER A 40 1.21 28.40 1.67
C SER A 40 1.72 27.59 2.87
N VAL A 41 2.44 26.48 2.62
CA VAL A 41 3.00 25.59 3.64
C VAL A 41 4.52 25.63 3.70
N VAL A 42 5.14 26.71 3.22
CA VAL A 42 6.60 26.89 3.25
C VAL A 42 7.11 26.90 4.69
N ASN A 43 8.25 26.26 4.89
CA ASN A 43 8.89 26.12 6.19
C ASN A 43 10.40 26.33 6.02
N ASP A 44 10.95 27.36 6.67
CA ASP A 44 12.36 27.73 6.58
C ASP A 44 13.31 26.57 6.89
N LYS A 45 12.91 25.68 7.81
CA LYS A 45 13.67 24.48 8.13
C LYS A 45 13.78 23.54 6.92
N VAL A 46 12.67 23.30 6.23
CA VAL A 46 12.63 22.44 5.05
C VAL A 46 13.39 23.09 3.90
N ASP A 47 13.25 24.40 3.69
CA ASP A 47 13.98 25.13 2.67
C ASP A 47 15.50 25.08 2.86
N ASN A 48 15.97 25.20 4.10
CA ASN A 48 17.39 25.06 4.41
C ASN A 48 17.90 23.64 4.14
N LEU A 49 17.10 22.60 4.40
CA LEU A 49 17.45 21.22 4.07
C LEU A 49 17.44 20.95 2.56
N ILE A 50 16.51 21.57 1.81
CA ILE A 50 16.50 21.53 0.34
C ILE A 50 17.77 22.15 -0.23
N LYS A 51 18.19 23.30 0.31
CA LYS A 51 19.45 23.97 -0.08
C LYS A 51 20.67 23.13 0.31
N ALA A 52 20.68 22.54 1.49
CA ALA A 52 21.80 21.72 1.99
C ALA A 52 22.01 20.43 1.16
N THR A 53 20.94 19.88 0.58
CA THR A 53 20.97 18.66 -0.24
C THR A 53 20.92 18.96 -1.75
N LYS A 54 21.29 20.18 -2.15
CA LYS A 54 21.16 20.64 -3.54
C LYS A 54 21.97 19.74 -4.47
N GLY A 55 21.29 19.20 -5.49
CA GLY A 55 21.91 18.34 -6.51
C GLY A 55 22.06 16.88 -6.08
N GLU A 56 21.77 16.54 -4.83
CA GLU A 56 21.81 15.15 -4.36
C GLU A 56 20.56 14.40 -4.85
N VAL A 57 20.80 13.21 -5.41
CA VAL A 57 19.80 12.30 -5.95
C VAL A 57 20.13 10.86 -5.57
N VAL A 58 19.12 10.01 -5.56
CA VAL A 58 19.29 8.58 -5.34
C VAL A 58 19.51 7.90 -6.69
N THR A 59 20.57 7.12 -6.81
CA THR A 59 20.89 6.41 -8.05
C THR A 59 21.01 4.90 -7.82
N TYR A 60 20.75 4.15 -8.88
CA TYR A 60 21.01 2.72 -8.94
C TYR A 60 21.56 2.40 -10.33
N ASN A 61 22.70 1.71 -10.40
CA ASN A 61 23.42 1.40 -11.65
C ASN A 61 23.63 2.63 -12.57
N GLY A 62 23.99 3.77 -11.98
CA GLY A 62 24.28 5.00 -12.72
C GLY A 62 23.06 5.78 -13.24
N GLY A 63 21.84 5.26 -13.05
CA GLY A 63 20.59 5.97 -13.37
C GLY A 63 19.86 6.45 -12.11
N LEU A 64 18.95 7.43 -12.26
CA LEU A 64 18.06 7.86 -11.18
C LEU A 64 17.21 6.68 -10.70
N ALA A 65 17.18 6.40 -9.41
CA ALA A 65 16.33 5.34 -8.84
C ALA A 65 14.85 5.74 -8.86
N ASP A 66 13.94 4.77 -8.88
CA ASP A 66 12.52 5.04 -8.60
C ASP A 66 12.30 5.15 -7.10
N THR A 67 12.18 6.37 -6.60
CA THR A 67 12.07 6.69 -5.19
C THR A 67 10.61 6.91 -4.78
N VAL A 68 9.80 5.89 -5.00
CA VAL A 68 8.43 5.81 -4.48
C VAL A 68 8.43 5.80 -2.95
N TYR A 69 7.47 6.50 -2.35
CA TYR A 69 7.31 6.59 -0.90
C TYR A 69 5.83 6.71 -0.53
N SER A 70 5.50 6.36 0.72
CA SER A 70 4.16 6.47 1.29
C SER A 70 4.22 7.17 2.65
N ALA A 71 3.07 7.58 3.18
CA ALA A 71 2.99 8.18 4.51
C ALA A 71 3.28 7.16 5.64
N SER A 72 2.98 5.89 5.40
CA SER A 72 3.15 4.79 6.35
C SER A 72 3.28 3.46 5.59
N ALA A 73 4.04 2.53 6.17
CA ALA A 73 4.19 1.16 5.69
C ALA A 73 3.26 0.19 6.44
N GLY A 74 2.72 0.59 7.59
CA GLY A 74 1.87 -0.27 8.43
C GLY A 74 2.64 -1.49 8.95
N GLY A 75 3.92 -1.33 9.23
CA GLY A 75 4.82 -2.36 9.79
C GLY A 75 5.75 -3.03 8.79
N TYR A 76 5.44 -3.02 7.49
CA TYR A 76 6.30 -3.58 6.43
C TYR A 76 6.16 -2.80 5.11
N THR A 77 7.29 -2.46 4.49
CA THR A 77 7.28 -2.11 3.06
C THR A 77 7.06 -3.36 2.21
N VAL A 78 6.70 -3.18 0.95
CA VAL A 78 6.40 -4.29 0.02
C VAL A 78 7.35 -4.28 -1.17
N ASP A 79 7.55 -5.46 -1.77
CA ASP A 79 8.26 -5.59 -3.04
C ASP A 79 7.55 -4.84 -4.18
N SER A 80 8.30 -4.35 -5.16
CA SER A 80 7.72 -3.71 -6.36
C SER A 80 6.75 -4.63 -7.11
N THR A 81 7.05 -5.93 -7.17
CA THR A 81 6.20 -6.94 -7.80
C THR A 81 4.91 -7.17 -7.03
N PHE A 82 4.93 -7.00 -5.71
CA PHE A 82 3.73 -7.07 -4.88
C PHE A 82 2.85 -5.82 -5.08
N ALA A 83 3.45 -4.62 -5.09
CA ALA A 83 2.73 -3.36 -5.23
C ALA A 83 2.16 -3.13 -6.63
N TRP A 84 2.96 -3.39 -7.68
CA TRP A 84 2.63 -3.00 -9.06
C TRP A 84 2.69 -4.16 -10.06
N GLY A 85 3.10 -5.37 -9.64
CA GLY A 85 3.37 -6.47 -10.56
C GLY A 85 4.62 -6.22 -11.41
N GLY A 86 4.69 -6.88 -12.57
CA GLY A 86 5.76 -6.67 -13.54
C GLY A 86 7.11 -7.23 -13.12
N SER A 87 8.19 -6.58 -13.59
CA SER A 87 9.57 -7.01 -13.32
C SER A 87 10.03 -6.56 -11.94
N ASP A 88 10.86 -7.39 -11.30
CA ASP A 88 11.49 -7.07 -10.02
C ASP A 88 12.38 -5.83 -10.15
N VAL A 89 12.27 -4.93 -9.18
CA VAL A 89 13.14 -3.76 -9.03
C VAL A 89 14.07 -4.04 -7.84
N PRO A 90 15.37 -4.30 -8.06
CA PRO A 90 16.24 -4.89 -7.04
C PRO A 90 16.37 -4.09 -5.72
N TYR A 91 16.13 -2.78 -5.76
CA TYR A 91 16.21 -1.90 -4.59
C TYR A 91 14.85 -1.58 -3.96
N LEU A 92 13.73 -1.97 -4.59
CA LEU A 92 12.37 -1.83 -4.04
C LEU A 92 11.91 -3.17 -3.50
N LYS A 93 12.53 -3.58 -2.39
CA LYS A 93 12.25 -4.82 -1.68
C LYS A 93 11.60 -4.52 -0.34
N GLY A 94 10.59 -5.32 0.00
CA GLY A 94 9.87 -5.24 1.25
C GLY A 94 10.78 -5.57 2.43
N LYS A 95 10.70 -4.73 3.45
CA LYS A 95 11.46 -4.84 4.70
C LYS A 95 10.53 -4.53 5.88
N PRO A 96 10.79 -5.12 7.06
CA PRO A 96 10.16 -4.67 8.28
C PRO A 96 10.43 -3.18 8.50
N ASP A 97 9.40 -2.46 8.93
CA ASP A 97 9.49 -1.07 9.39
C ASP A 97 9.03 -0.99 10.85
N PRO A 98 9.88 -1.40 11.82
CA PRO A 98 9.54 -1.39 13.24
C PRO A 98 9.47 0.02 13.83
N TYR A 99 9.78 1.05 13.04
CA TYR A 99 9.85 2.44 13.48
C TYR A 99 8.60 3.24 13.09
N ASP A 100 7.68 2.66 12.32
CA ASP A 100 6.42 3.31 11.93
C ASP A 100 5.49 3.46 13.14
N ASN A 101 5.57 4.62 13.78
CA ASN A 101 4.70 5.04 14.88
C ASN A 101 3.69 6.11 14.44
N SER A 102 3.45 6.22 13.14
CA SER A 102 2.51 7.20 12.59
C SER A 102 1.08 6.91 13.05
N GLU A 103 0.23 7.95 13.01
CA GLU A 103 -1.21 7.79 13.24
C GLU A 103 -1.80 6.71 12.32
N TYR A 104 -1.29 6.57 11.10
CA TYR A 104 -1.71 5.57 10.11
C TYR A 104 -1.34 4.14 10.51
N ALA A 105 -0.17 3.92 11.13
CA ALA A 105 0.24 2.61 11.62
C ALA A 105 -0.52 2.17 12.88
N THR A 106 -1.00 3.14 13.67
CA THR A 106 -1.77 2.88 14.90
C THR A 106 -3.28 2.88 14.69
N TYR A 107 -3.75 3.26 13.50
CA TYR A 107 -5.17 3.31 13.17
C TYR A 107 -5.69 1.92 12.80
N TRP A 108 -6.46 1.32 13.72
CA TRP A 108 -7.17 0.07 13.47
C TRP A 108 -8.60 0.34 13.05
N TRP A 109 -9.00 -0.28 11.94
CA TRP A 109 -10.38 -0.30 11.47
C TRP A 109 -10.99 -1.69 11.70
N ASN A 110 -12.30 -1.73 11.91
CA ASN A 110 -13.03 -2.96 12.12
C ASN A 110 -14.24 -2.99 11.20
N VAL A 111 -14.47 -4.13 10.56
CA VAL A 111 -15.67 -4.39 9.76
C VAL A 111 -16.26 -5.73 10.20
N ASN A 112 -17.57 -5.74 10.44
CA ASN A 112 -18.32 -6.96 10.65
C ASN A 112 -18.93 -7.43 9.33
N ILE A 113 -18.60 -8.66 8.93
CA ILE A 113 -19.14 -9.32 7.74
C ILE A 113 -19.89 -10.57 8.23
N THR A 114 -21.16 -10.71 7.85
CA THR A 114 -21.97 -11.87 8.25
C THR A 114 -21.63 -13.09 7.40
N ARG A 115 -21.85 -14.30 7.94
CA ARG A 115 -21.72 -15.54 7.17
C ARG A 115 -22.60 -15.54 5.92
N ASP A 116 -23.78 -14.93 5.98
CA ASP A 116 -24.69 -14.83 4.84
C ASP A 116 -24.09 -13.97 3.73
N GLN A 117 -23.45 -12.84 4.06
CA GLN A 117 -22.76 -12.00 3.07
C GLN A 117 -21.63 -12.76 2.37
N ILE A 118 -20.85 -13.55 3.12
CA ILE A 118 -19.79 -14.38 2.54
C ILE A 118 -20.40 -15.52 1.72
N SER A 119 -21.49 -16.14 2.18
CA SER A 119 -22.19 -17.21 1.46
C SER A 119 -22.81 -16.70 0.15
N SER A 120 -23.31 -15.46 0.12
CA SER A 120 -23.79 -14.80 -1.09
C SER A 120 -22.65 -14.48 -2.08
N ALA A 121 -21.46 -14.13 -1.58
CA ALA A 121 -20.28 -13.92 -2.40
C ALA A 121 -19.69 -15.24 -2.96
N TYR A 122 -19.88 -16.35 -2.23
CA TYR A 122 -19.31 -17.66 -2.53
C TYR A 122 -20.36 -18.79 -2.47
N PRO A 123 -21.43 -18.75 -3.29
CA PRO A 123 -22.53 -19.71 -3.20
C PRO A 123 -22.09 -21.17 -3.46
N GLN A 124 -20.98 -21.37 -4.17
CA GLN A 124 -20.42 -22.69 -4.46
C GLN A 124 -19.97 -23.46 -3.22
N VAL A 125 -19.63 -22.78 -2.10
CA VAL A 125 -19.28 -23.46 -0.85
C VAL A 125 -20.48 -23.71 0.07
N GLY A 126 -21.68 -23.26 -0.31
CA GLY A 126 -22.88 -23.35 0.53
C GLY A 126 -22.84 -22.36 1.69
N VAL A 127 -23.35 -22.77 2.85
CA VAL A 127 -23.34 -21.93 4.06
C VAL A 127 -21.92 -21.90 4.61
N VAL A 128 -21.36 -20.70 4.76
CA VAL A 128 -19.99 -20.50 5.24
C VAL A 128 -19.89 -20.86 6.72
N LEU A 129 -18.92 -21.71 7.04
CA LEU A 129 -18.61 -22.18 8.39
C LEU A 129 -17.37 -21.47 8.95
N ASN A 130 -16.32 -21.33 8.12
CA ASN A 130 -15.05 -20.73 8.50
C ASN A 130 -14.42 -19.93 7.35
N VAL A 131 -13.67 -18.88 7.71
CA VAL A 131 -12.77 -18.15 6.82
C VAL A 131 -11.45 -17.96 7.55
N GLU A 132 -10.36 -18.42 6.94
CA GLU A 132 -9.02 -18.31 7.50
C GLU A 132 -8.04 -17.72 6.48
N ILE A 133 -7.11 -16.89 6.94
CA ILE A 133 -5.99 -16.42 6.12
C ILE A 133 -4.95 -17.54 6.12
N THR A 134 -4.69 -18.14 4.95
CA THR A 134 -3.76 -19.26 4.83
C THR A 134 -2.35 -18.81 4.46
N ASN A 135 -2.21 -17.62 3.88
CA ASN A 135 -0.92 -17.09 3.46
C ASN A 135 -0.86 -15.59 3.65
N LYS A 136 0.30 -15.10 4.09
CA LYS A 136 0.60 -13.68 4.24
C LYS A 136 1.92 -13.33 3.59
N MET A 137 2.01 -12.11 3.09
CA MET A 137 3.25 -11.52 2.63
C MET A 137 3.30 -10.08 3.15
N PHE A 138 4.41 -9.69 3.78
CA PHE A 138 4.56 -8.38 4.42
C PHE A 138 3.39 -8.09 5.38
N ASP A 139 3.02 -9.09 6.19
CA ASP A 139 1.87 -9.11 7.12
C ASP A 139 0.47 -8.88 6.52
N ARG A 140 0.37 -8.80 5.19
CA ARG A 140 -0.91 -8.66 4.47
C ARG A 140 -1.42 -10.03 4.03
N PRO A 141 -2.73 -10.32 4.15
CA PRO A 141 -3.31 -11.51 3.56
C PRO A 141 -3.05 -11.55 2.05
N VAL A 142 -2.62 -12.72 1.56
CA VAL A 142 -2.48 -12.97 0.11
C VAL A 142 -3.49 -14.02 -0.32
N GLU A 143 -3.75 -15.02 0.52
CA GLU A 143 -4.69 -16.09 0.26
C GLU A 143 -5.59 -16.33 1.48
N LEU A 144 -6.86 -16.60 1.18
CA LEU A 144 -7.87 -16.94 2.15
C LEU A 144 -8.54 -18.24 1.75
N LYS A 145 -8.80 -19.08 2.74
CA LYS A 145 -9.56 -20.32 2.58
C LYS A 145 -10.93 -20.15 3.21
N ILE A 146 -11.96 -20.41 2.42
CA ILE A 146 -13.36 -20.34 2.80
C ILE A 146 -13.89 -21.76 2.86
N THR A 147 -14.34 -22.17 4.04
CA THR A 147 -14.92 -23.49 4.29
C THR A 147 -16.41 -23.33 4.50
N GLY A 148 -17.23 -24.04 3.72
CA GLY A 148 -18.68 -24.07 3.86
C GLY A 148 -19.25 -25.48 3.83
N THR A 149 -20.57 -25.59 3.93
CA THR A 149 -21.27 -26.89 4.01
C THR A 149 -21.17 -27.75 2.77
N LYS A 150 -20.85 -27.17 1.60
CA LYS A 150 -20.72 -27.89 0.33
C LYS A 150 -19.28 -28.11 -0.12
N GLY A 151 -18.30 -27.58 0.61
CA GLY A 151 -16.89 -27.73 0.26
C GLY A 151 -16.03 -26.55 0.71
N THR A 152 -14.87 -26.43 0.09
CA THR A 152 -13.85 -25.42 0.40
C THR A 152 -13.34 -24.77 -0.87
N ILE A 153 -13.02 -23.48 -0.79
CA ILE A 153 -12.31 -22.76 -1.85
C ILE A 153 -11.16 -21.94 -1.27
N VAL A 154 -10.06 -21.84 -2.00
CA VAL A 154 -8.96 -20.91 -1.71
C VAL A 154 -9.02 -19.78 -2.75
N VAL A 155 -8.98 -18.54 -2.28
CA VAL A 155 -9.09 -17.34 -3.10
C VAL A 155 -7.98 -16.35 -2.78
N LYS A 156 -7.62 -15.51 -3.75
CA LYS A 156 -6.71 -14.39 -3.51
C LYS A 156 -7.41 -13.34 -2.65
N ASN A 157 -6.63 -12.60 -1.86
CA ASN A 157 -7.14 -11.52 -1.02
C ASN A 157 -7.91 -10.46 -1.81
N LYS A 158 -7.44 -10.09 -3.00
CA LYS A 158 -8.16 -9.15 -3.87
C LYS A 158 -9.56 -9.67 -4.23
N ASP A 159 -9.64 -10.91 -4.71
CA ASP A 159 -10.91 -11.53 -5.13
C ASP A 159 -11.87 -11.67 -3.95
N PHE A 160 -11.35 -11.98 -2.76
CA PHE A 160 -12.13 -11.98 -1.51
C PHE A 160 -12.76 -10.63 -1.21
N ARG A 161 -11.96 -9.57 -1.14
CA ARG A 161 -12.46 -8.23 -0.81
C ARG A 161 -13.47 -7.74 -1.83
N ASP A 162 -13.16 -7.88 -3.12
CA ASP A 162 -14.03 -7.43 -4.20
C ASP A 162 -15.38 -8.16 -4.19
N ALA A 163 -15.37 -9.49 -3.98
CA ALA A 163 -16.60 -10.29 -3.92
C ALA A 163 -17.48 -9.91 -2.73
N ILE A 164 -16.88 -9.68 -1.56
CA ILE A 164 -17.60 -9.23 -0.36
C ILE A 164 -18.17 -7.83 -0.55
N GLU A 165 -17.37 -6.85 -1.00
CA GLU A 165 -17.85 -5.48 -1.20
C GLU A 165 -18.98 -5.42 -2.25
N LYS A 166 -18.89 -6.25 -3.30
CA LYS A 166 -19.96 -6.42 -4.27
C LYS A 166 -21.22 -7.02 -3.64
N ALA A 167 -21.09 -8.07 -2.83
CA ALA A 167 -22.24 -8.71 -2.15
C ALA A 167 -22.91 -7.79 -1.13
N VAL A 168 -22.14 -6.93 -0.46
CA VAL A 168 -22.65 -5.96 0.53
C VAL A 168 -23.13 -4.65 -0.12
N GLY A 169 -22.66 -4.34 -1.32
CA GLY A 169 -23.04 -3.13 -2.06
C GLY A 169 -22.36 -1.85 -1.55
N LYS A 170 -21.24 -1.97 -0.83
CA LYS A 170 -20.42 -0.82 -0.37
C LYS A 170 -18.97 -1.22 -0.16
N LYS A 171 -18.09 -0.22 -0.20
CA LYS A 171 -16.69 -0.38 0.20
C LYS A 171 -16.59 -0.65 1.70
N LEU A 172 -15.77 -1.62 2.07
CA LEU A 172 -15.59 -2.08 3.45
C LEU A 172 -14.11 -2.05 3.84
N PHE A 173 -13.23 -2.53 2.96
CA PHE A 173 -11.83 -2.68 3.26
C PHE A 173 -11.10 -1.35 3.03
N ILE A 174 -10.53 -0.80 4.09
CA ILE A 174 -9.76 0.45 4.03
C ILE A 174 -8.34 0.17 3.51
N SER A 175 -7.77 -1.00 3.83
CA SER A 175 -6.45 -1.42 3.40
C SER A 175 -6.37 -2.94 3.16
N GLU A 176 -5.24 -3.39 2.62
CA GLU A 176 -4.90 -4.81 2.48
C GLU A 176 -4.25 -5.38 3.74
N TYR A 177 -4.05 -4.56 4.77
CA TYR A 177 -3.46 -4.95 6.04
C TYR A 177 -4.57 -5.18 7.06
N TYR A 178 -4.95 -6.44 7.27
CA TYR A 178 -5.99 -6.81 8.22
C TYR A 178 -5.87 -8.26 8.70
N THR A 179 -6.57 -8.57 9.79
CA THR A 179 -6.76 -9.92 10.31
C THR A 179 -8.24 -10.29 10.25
N ILE A 180 -8.55 -11.59 10.19
CA ILE A 180 -9.92 -12.10 10.31
C ILE A 180 -10.05 -12.87 11.61
N SER A 181 -11.12 -12.62 12.35
CA SER A 181 -11.52 -13.43 13.50
C SER A 181 -13.00 -13.79 13.36
N LEU A 182 -13.32 -15.07 13.62
CA LEU A 182 -14.70 -15.49 13.78
C LEU A 182 -15.19 -15.07 15.16
N GLN A 183 -16.25 -14.28 15.19
CA GLN A 183 -17.00 -14.03 16.42
C GLN A 183 -17.90 -15.24 16.69
N LYS A 184 -17.91 -15.72 17.94
CA LYS A 184 -18.73 -16.85 18.39
C LYS A 184 -20.18 -16.44 18.60
#